data_AF-A0A1D6P8D6-F1
#
_entry.id   AF-A0A1D6P8D6-F1
#
_cell.length_a   1.000
_cell.length_b   1.000
_cell.length_c   1.000
_cell.angle_alpha   90.00
_cell.angle_beta   90.00
_cell.angle_gamma   90.00
#
_symmetry.space_group_name_H-M   'P 1'
#
loop_
_entity.id
_entity.type
_entity.pdbx_description
1 polymer ?
#
loop_
_entity_poly.entity_id
_entity_poly.type
_entity_poly.pdbx_seq_one_letter_code
_entity_poly.pdbx_strand_id
1 'polypeptide(L)'
;MDIATSTDLLGVETRSTGFIFSIGKEPLKTRPSVFALGERINILKEIDQPALIPHIAEAKSQKYSYEVLFRSLQKLLIDTATSEYLFTDDFFGEESIFHDIFAGPIQVVDEHFNTVLLNCYDAIGIMLMIRIIHQHQVNFDLPYNMMEHLVISTFIY
;
A
#
# COMPACT_ATOMS: atom_id res chain seq x y z
N MET A 1 -16.26 -1.69 4.48
CA MET A 1 -15.44 -0.48 4.31
C MET A 1 -16.00 0.26 3.14
N ASP A 2 -16.35 1.53 3.35
CA ASP A 2 -16.70 2.43 2.25
C ASP A 2 -15.38 2.90 1.60
N ILE A 3 -15.30 2.78 0.28
CA ILE A 3 -14.12 3.19 -0.50
C ILE A 3 -14.24 4.69 -0.76
N ALA A 4 -13.19 5.45 -0.46
CA ALA A 4 -13.13 6.86 -0.78
C ALA A 4 -13.17 7.06 -2.30
N THR A 5 -14.04 7.95 -2.75
CA THR A 5 -14.20 8.32 -4.16
C THR A 5 -13.76 9.76 -4.39
N SER A 6 -13.60 10.18 -5.64
CA SER A 6 -13.25 11.56 -5.98
C SER A 6 -14.17 12.61 -5.35
N THR A 7 -15.44 12.27 -5.12
CA THR A 7 -16.44 13.14 -4.47
C THR A 7 -16.22 13.33 -2.96
N ASP A 8 -15.33 12.55 -2.36
CA ASP A 8 -15.02 12.60 -0.92
C ASP A 8 -13.81 13.51 -0.61
N LEU A 9 -13.16 14.10 -1.64
CA LEU A 9 -12.10 15.09 -1.46
C LEU A 9 -12.67 16.44 -0.98
N LEU A 10 -11.98 17.07 -0.02
CA LEU A 10 -12.32 18.42 0.44
C LEU A 10 -12.07 19.43 -0.69
N GLY A 11 -13.11 20.17 -1.09
CA GLY A 11 -13.01 21.19 -2.13
C GLY A 11 -13.41 20.75 -3.54
N VAL A 12 -14.05 19.59 -3.71
CA VAL A 12 -14.76 19.28 -4.96
C VAL A 12 -15.88 20.32 -5.14
N GLU A 13 -15.71 21.23 -6.10
CA GLU A 13 -16.79 22.11 -6.51
C GLU A 13 -17.98 21.25 -6.95
N THR A 14 -19.04 21.29 -6.15
CA THR A 14 -20.34 20.83 -6.61
C THR A 14 -20.70 21.78 -7.73
N ARG A 15 -20.66 21.33 -8.99
CA ARG A 15 -21.22 22.09 -10.12
C ARG A 15 -22.74 22.12 -9.95
N SER A 16 -23.22 22.86 -8.95
CA SER A 16 -24.62 23.20 -8.77
C SER A 16 -24.92 24.34 -9.72
N THR A 17 -25.15 24.00 -10.98
CA THR A 17 -25.94 24.85 -11.87
C THR A 17 -27.34 24.96 -11.26
N GLY A 18 -27.58 26.08 -10.58
CA GLY A 18 -28.91 26.67 -10.44
C GLY A 18 -29.74 26.26 -9.22
N PHE A 19 -30.35 27.29 -8.66
CA PHE A 19 -31.54 27.33 -7.79
C PHE A 19 -31.33 27.26 -6.27
N ILE A 20 -31.37 28.47 -5.72
CA ILE A 20 -31.70 28.84 -4.34
C ILE A 20 -33.09 28.25 -4.02
N PHE A 21 -33.22 27.63 -2.83
CA PHE A 21 -34.41 27.01 -2.22
C PHE A 21 -34.70 25.54 -2.57
N SER A 22 -34.08 24.63 -1.83
CA SER A 22 -34.69 23.36 -1.44
C SER A 22 -34.17 22.93 -0.07
N ILE A 23 -35.01 23.16 0.95
CA ILE A 23 -34.90 22.50 2.26
C ILE A 23 -35.21 21.03 2.01
N GLY A 24 -34.17 20.25 1.79
CA GLY A 24 -34.17 18.81 1.85
C GLY A 24 -32.96 18.42 2.68
N LYS A 25 -33.12 18.39 4.01
CA LYS A 25 -32.16 17.69 4.87
C LYS A 25 -32.31 16.20 4.56
N GLU A 26 -31.66 15.74 3.49
CA GLU A 26 -31.21 14.36 3.48
C GLU A 26 -30.36 14.18 4.74
N PRO A 27 -30.58 13.12 5.53
CA PRO A 27 -29.68 12.86 6.64
C PRO A 27 -28.32 12.71 6.01
N LEU A 28 -27.41 13.65 6.30
CA LEU A 28 -25.98 13.45 6.16
C LEU A 28 -25.72 12.16 6.94
N LYS A 29 -25.77 11.02 6.25
CA LYS A 29 -25.13 9.79 6.72
C LYS A 29 -23.77 10.30 7.15
N THR A 30 -23.51 10.26 8.44
CA THR A 30 -22.19 10.53 9.01
C THR A 30 -21.29 9.48 8.39
N ARG A 31 -20.85 9.75 7.16
CA ARG A 31 -19.83 8.98 6.48
C ARG A 31 -18.67 9.07 7.46
N PRO A 32 -18.14 7.94 7.95
CA PRO A 32 -16.92 7.99 8.74
C PRO A 32 -15.94 8.86 7.97
N SER A 33 -15.42 9.90 8.64
CA SER A 33 -14.56 10.89 8.01
C SER A 33 -13.54 10.14 7.14
N VAL A 34 -13.47 10.48 5.86
CA VAL A 34 -12.51 9.90 4.91
C VAL A 34 -11.06 10.13 5.39
N PHE A 35 -10.89 11.04 6.36
CA PHE A 35 -9.64 11.36 7.04
C PHE A 35 -9.52 10.76 8.46
N ALA A 36 -10.41 9.85 8.86
CA ALA A 36 -10.36 9.21 10.16
C ALA A 36 -9.21 8.20 10.20
N LEU A 37 -8.18 8.51 10.99
CA LEU A 37 -7.08 7.59 11.25
C LEU A 37 -7.53 6.38 12.09
N GLY A 38 -8.22 6.62 13.20
CA GLY A 38 -8.83 5.59 14.05
C GLY A 38 -7.92 4.39 14.32
N GLU A 39 -8.48 3.18 14.23
CA GLU A 39 -7.76 1.92 14.42
C GLU A 39 -6.79 1.57 13.28
N ARG A 40 -6.83 2.28 12.14
CA ARG A 40 -5.95 1.98 10.99
C ARG A 40 -4.48 2.18 11.36
N ILE A 41 -4.16 3.07 12.30
CA ILE A 41 -2.79 3.28 12.79
C ILE A 41 -2.16 2.01 13.39
N ASN A 42 -2.97 1.06 13.87
CA ASN A 42 -2.45 -0.18 14.44
C ASN A 42 -1.67 -1.03 13.44
N ILE A 43 -1.86 -0.81 12.12
CA ILE A 43 -1.04 -1.49 11.09
C ILE A 43 0.46 -1.24 11.29
N LEU A 44 0.85 -0.08 11.83
CA LEU A 44 2.23 0.29 12.12
C LEU A 44 2.84 -0.49 13.30
N LYS A 45 2.02 -1.21 14.06
CA LYS A 45 2.46 -2.16 15.10
C LYS A 45 2.61 -3.58 14.56
N GLU A 46 2.13 -3.83 13.35
CA GLU A 46 2.07 -5.15 12.72
C GLU A 46 3.04 -5.27 11.53
N ILE A 47 4.03 -4.37 11.43
CA ILE A 47 4.98 -4.31 10.30
C ILE A 47 5.66 -5.65 10.05
N ASP A 48 6.06 -6.35 11.11
CA ASP A 48 6.79 -7.61 11.00
C ASP A 48 5.88 -8.85 10.95
N GLN A 49 4.55 -8.66 11.01
CA GLN A 49 3.63 -9.79 10.92
C GLN A 49 3.70 -10.44 9.53
N PRO A 50 3.55 -11.78 9.43
CA PRO A 50 3.61 -12.49 8.16
C PRO A 50 2.63 -11.94 7.11
N ALA A 51 2.98 -12.14 5.84
CA ALA A 51 2.11 -11.83 4.73
C ALA A 51 0.79 -12.61 4.82
N LEU A 52 -0.28 -11.96 4.37
CA LEU A 52 -1.60 -12.55 4.23
C LEU A 52 -1.56 -13.72 3.27
N ILE A 53 -2.39 -14.72 3.56
CA ILE A 53 -2.56 -15.90 2.72
C ILE A 53 -3.84 -15.73 1.90
N PRO A 54 -3.75 -15.49 0.56
CA PRO A 54 -4.91 -15.09 -0.24
C PRO A 54 -6.07 -16.09 -0.19
N HIS A 55 -5.78 -17.39 -0.32
CA HIS A 55 -6.81 -18.43 -0.31
C HIS A 55 -7.56 -18.54 1.04
N ILE A 56 -6.88 -18.23 2.15
CA ILE A 56 -7.52 -18.20 3.48
C ILE A 56 -8.40 -16.96 3.62
N ALA A 57 -7.91 -15.81 3.14
CA ALA A 57 -8.66 -14.56 3.16
C ALA A 57 -9.96 -14.67 2.33
N GLU A 58 -9.86 -15.25 1.14
CA GLU A 58 -10.98 -15.48 0.24
C GLU A 58 -12.01 -16.44 0.87
N ALA A 59 -11.56 -17.58 1.40
CA ALA A 59 -12.44 -18.55 2.07
C ALA A 59 -13.20 -17.94 3.27
N LYS A 60 -12.59 -16.97 3.96
CA LYS A 60 -13.20 -16.24 5.08
C LYS A 60 -14.05 -15.03 4.64
N SER A 61 -14.09 -14.70 3.34
CA SER A 61 -14.69 -13.46 2.82
C SER A 61 -14.19 -12.21 3.56
N GLN A 62 -12.93 -12.23 3.99
CA GLN A 62 -12.33 -11.17 4.77
C GLN A 62 -11.94 -10.02 3.84
N LYS A 63 -12.39 -8.81 4.17
CA LYS A 63 -11.98 -7.58 3.47
C LYS A 63 -10.88 -6.88 4.26
N TYR A 64 -9.92 -6.32 3.53
CA TYR A 64 -8.80 -5.57 4.08
C TYR A 64 -8.77 -4.16 3.51
N SER A 65 -8.34 -3.20 4.33
CA SER A 65 -7.96 -1.88 3.84
C SER A 65 -6.70 -2.00 2.98
N TYR A 66 -6.48 -1.04 2.09
CA TYR A 66 -5.38 -1.11 1.13
C TYR A 66 -4.01 -1.07 1.81
N GLU A 67 -3.83 -0.32 2.90
CA GLU A 67 -2.58 -0.29 3.68
C GLU A 67 -2.24 -1.66 4.30
N VAL A 68 -3.23 -2.49 4.59
CA VAL A 68 -3.00 -3.84 5.12
C VAL A 68 -2.52 -4.77 4.01
N LEU A 69 -3.12 -4.66 2.82
CA LEU A 69 -2.67 -5.38 1.63
C LEU A 69 -1.26 -4.94 1.25
N PHE A 70 -0.99 -3.64 1.30
CA PHE A 70 0.33 -3.07 1.05
C PHE A 70 1.38 -3.61 2.00
N ARG A 71 1.14 -3.56 3.31
CA ARG A 71 2.05 -4.12 4.34
C ARG A 71 2.32 -5.60 4.10
N SER A 72 1.29 -6.35 3.77
CA SER A 72 1.40 -7.78 3.46
C SER A 72 2.28 -8.03 2.22
N LEU A 73 2.08 -7.26 1.15
CA LEU A 73 2.86 -7.38 -0.07
C LEU A 73 4.33 -7.01 0.18
N GLN A 74 4.57 -5.91 0.89
CA GLN A 74 5.92 -5.48 1.28
C GLN A 74 6.64 -6.55 2.10
N LYS A 75 5.99 -7.11 3.12
CA LYS A 75 6.59 -8.20 3.91
C LYS A 75 6.94 -9.42 3.06
N LEU A 76 6.04 -9.84 2.17
CA LEU A 76 6.27 -10.96 1.27
C LEU A 76 7.46 -10.71 0.34
N LEU A 77 7.51 -9.53 -0.27
CA LEU A 77 8.59 -9.14 -1.18
C LEU A 77 9.92 -9.09 -0.44
N ILE A 78 9.99 -8.45 0.73
CA ILE A 78 11.22 -8.36 1.53
C ILE A 78 11.70 -9.75 1.94
N ASP A 79 10.81 -10.62 2.44
CA ASP A 79 11.20 -11.97 2.87
C ASP A 79 11.72 -12.80 1.70
N THR A 80 11.02 -12.76 0.57
CA THR A 80 11.39 -13.53 -0.63
C THR A 80 12.68 -12.98 -1.24
N ALA A 81 12.81 -11.66 -1.36
CA ALA A 81 14.01 -11.03 -1.89
C ALA A 81 15.22 -11.32 -1.02
N THR A 82 15.08 -11.25 0.30
CA THR A 82 16.17 -11.57 1.23
C THR A 82 16.60 -13.03 1.08
N SER A 83 15.66 -13.97 1.00
CA SER A 83 16.02 -15.39 0.84
C SER A 83 16.70 -15.67 -0.50
N GLU A 84 16.23 -15.04 -1.57
CA GLU A 84 16.76 -15.24 -2.92
C GLU A 84 18.11 -14.54 -3.11
N TYR A 85 18.31 -13.37 -2.50
CA TYR A 85 19.61 -12.70 -2.47
C TYR A 85 20.66 -13.58 -1.78
N LEU A 86 20.35 -14.09 -0.58
CA LEU A 86 21.27 -14.99 0.15
C LEU A 86 21.52 -16.28 -0.63
N PHE A 87 20.48 -16.87 -1.23
CA PHE A 87 20.64 -18.08 -2.04
C PHE A 87 21.53 -17.84 -3.25
N THR A 88 21.33 -16.73 -3.97
CA THR A 88 22.08 -16.44 -5.19
C THR A 88 23.54 -16.08 -4.91
N ASP A 89 23.80 -15.33 -3.83
CA ASP A 89 25.15 -15.06 -3.35
C ASP A 89 25.86 -16.37 -2.94
N ASP A 90 25.22 -17.21 -2.12
CA ASP A 90 25.81 -18.46 -1.65
C ASP A 90 26.00 -19.50 -2.78
N PHE A 91 25.06 -19.61 -3.71
CA PHE A 91 25.05 -20.66 -4.74
C PHE A 91 25.81 -20.28 -6.00
N PHE A 92 25.71 -19.02 -6.44
CA PHE A 92 26.34 -18.55 -7.68
C PHE A 92 27.53 -17.61 -7.45
N GLY A 93 27.57 -16.87 -6.34
CA GLY A 93 28.60 -15.86 -6.06
C GLY A 93 28.54 -14.65 -6.99
N GLU A 94 27.39 -14.39 -7.61
CA GLU A 94 27.19 -13.28 -8.56
C GLU A 94 25.89 -12.53 -8.26
N GLU A 95 26.00 -11.26 -7.85
CA GLU A 95 24.87 -10.38 -7.48
C GLU A 95 23.92 -10.10 -8.66
N SER A 96 24.42 -10.13 -9.91
CA SER A 96 23.63 -9.86 -11.12
C SER A 96 22.46 -10.82 -11.31
N ILE A 97 22.61 -12.08 -10.89
CA ILE A 97 21.60 -13.13 -11.04
C ILE A 97 20.37 -12.83 -10.19
N PHE A 98 20.57 -12.29 -8.98
CA PHE A 98 19.46 -11.83 -8.15
C PHE A 98 18.61 -10.79 -8.89
N HIS A 99 19.27 -9.80 -9.50
CA HIS A 99 18.58 -8.73 -10.22
C HIS A 99 17.80 -9.24 -11.42
N ASP A 100 18.36 -10.18 -12.19
CA ASP A 100 17.68 -10.79 -13.34
C ASP A 100 16.43 -11.58 -12.91
N ILE A 101 16.50 -12.31 -11.79
CA ILE A 101 15.36 -13.05 -11.23
C ILE A 101 14.28 -12.10 -10.71
N PHE A 102 14.67 -11.04 -10.00
CA PHE A 102 13.73 -10.11 -9.36
C PHE A 102 13.19 -9.00 -10.26
N ALA A 103 13.78 -8.76 -11.43
CA ALA A 103 13.33 -7.72 -12.36
C ALA A 103 11.84 -7.86 -12.73
N GLY A 104 11.40 -9.07 -13.08
CA GLY A 104 10.01 -9.34 -13.45
C GLY A 104 9.01 -9.10 -12.31
N PRO A 105 9.19 -9.72 -11.13
CA PRO A 105 8.36 -9.46 -9.95
C PRO A 105 8.28 -7.98 -9.57
N ILE A 106 9.40 -7.25 -9.57
CA ILE A 106 9.43 -5.81 -9.26
C ILE A 106 8.61 -5.02 -10.29
N GLN A 107 8.77 -5.31 -11.58
CA GLN A 107 8.02 -4.63 -12.64
C GLN A 107 6.50 -4.79 -12.47
N VAL A 108 6.01 -6.00 -12.19
CA VAL A 108 4.57 -6.24 -12.00
C VAL A 108 4.02 -5.46 -10.81
N VAL A 109 4.81 -5.38 -9.73
CA VAL A 109 4.44 -4.63 -8.52
C VAL A 109 4.39 -3.12 -8.82
N ASP A 110 5.35 -2.61 -9.57
CA ASP A 110 5.42 -1.20 -9.95
C ASP A 110 4.24 -0.79 -10.85
N GLU A 111 3.94 -1.57 -11.89
CA GLU A 111 2.79 -1.35 -12.77
C GLU A 111 1.46 -1.36 -12.00
N HIS A 112 1.33 -2.27 -11.02
CA HIS A 112 0.15 -2.32 -10.14
C HIS A 112 0.02 -1.05 -9.30
N PHE A 113 1.10 -0.59 -8.66
CA PHE A 113 1.05 0.60 -7.82
C PHE A 113 0.83 1.87 -8.61
N ASN A 114 1.44 2.02 -9.78
CA ASN A 114 1.16 3.13 -10.68
C ASN A 114 -0.34 3.22 -11.00
N THR A 115 -0.99 2.10 -11.28
CA THR A 115 -2.43 2.06 -11.54
C THR A 115 -3.27 2.44 -10.31
N VAL A 116 -2.91 1.92 -9.13
CA VAL A 116 -3.70 2.15 -7.92
C VAL A 116 -3.51 3.56 -7.36
N LEU A 117 -2.28 4.05 -7.28
CA LEU A 117 -1.96 5.35 -6.69
C LEU A 117 -2.56 6.50 -7.49
N LEU A 118 -2.55 6.43 -8.83
CA LEU A 118 -3.19 7.43 -9.69
C LEU A 118 -4.71 7.55 -9.49
N ASN A 119 -5.34 6.50 -8.95
CA ASN A 119 -6.79 6.42 -8.74
C ASN A 119 -7.18 6.37 -7.25
N CYS A 120 -6.23 6.63 -6.34
CA CYS A 120 -6.45 6.53 -4.89
C CYS A 120 -6.91 7.87 -4.30
N TYR A 121 -8.07 7.87 -3.65
CA TYR A 121 -8.64 9.04 -2.97
C TYR A 121 -8.56 8.95 -1.44
N ASP A 122 -7.87 7.94 -0.91
CA ASP A 122 -7.70 7.70 0.52
C ASP A 122 -6.34 8.24 1.01
N ALA A 123 -6.32 9.52 1.39
CA ALA A 123 -5.11 10.19 1.87
C ALA A 123 -4.52 9.54 3.12
N ILE A 124 -5.36 8.98 4.00
CA ILE A 124 -4.89 8.27 5.21
C ILE A 124 -4.24 6.94 4.81
N GLY A 125 -4.83 6.21 3.86
CA GLY A 125 -4.23 4.99 3.31
C GLY A 125 -2.85 5.25 2.73
N ILE A 126 -2.71 6.26 1.88
CA ILE A 126 -1.42 6.66 1.29
C ILE A 126 -0.42 7.05 2.38
N MET A 127 -0.83 7.87 3.36
CA MET A 127 0.04 8.26 4.47
C MET A 127 0.52 7.04 5.29
N LEU A 128 -0.35 6.07 5.55
CA LEU A 128 0.02 4.83 6.24
C LEU A 128 0.99 3.98 5.39
N MET A 129 0.79 3.87 4.07
CA MET A 129 1.71 3.17 3.17
C MET A 129 3.12 3.79 3.20
N ILE A 130 3.21 5.13 3.16
CA ILE A 130 4.49 5.84 3.29
C ILE A 130 5.14 5.54 4.65
N ARG A 131 4.35 5.51 5.73
CA ARG A 131 4.86 5.16 7.07
C ARG A 131 5.33 3.71 7.19
N ILE A 132 4.65 2.77 6.52
CA ILE A 132 5.05 1.35 6.45
C ILE A 132 6.41 1.22 5.78
N ILE A 133 6.61 1.88 4.62
CA ILE A 133 7.90 1.94 3.93
C ILE A 133 9.00 2.44 4.86
N HIS A 134 8.75 3.58 5.52
CA HIS A 134 9.74 4.18 6.40
C HIS A 134 10.10 3.26 7.59
N GLN A 135 9.13 2.53 8.14
CA GLN A 135 9.41 1.57 9.22
C GLN A 135 10.23 0.37 8.73
N HIS A 136 9.92 -0.17 7.54
CA HIS A 136 10.76 -1.22 6.95
C HIS A 136 12.20 -0.73 6.72
N GLN A 137 12.39 0.52 6.27
CA GLN A 137 13.72 1.11 6.10
C GLN A 137 14.54 1.17 7.40
N VAL A 138 13.89 1.44 8.52
CA VAL A 138 14.56 1.53 9.83
C VAL A 138 14.80 0.17 10.47
N ASN A 139 13.89 -0.79 10.28
CA ASN A 139 13.96 -2.10 10.91
C ASN A 139 14.96 -3.05 10.24
N PHE A 140 15.18 -2.87 8.95
CA PHE A 140 16.03 -3.74 8.17
C PHE A 140 17.41 -3.12 7.95
N ASP A 141 18.44 -3.68 8.60
CA ASP A 141 19.86 -3.51 8.23
C ASP A 141 20.18 -4.29 6.95
N LEU A 142 19.34 -4.15 5.92
CA LEU A 142 19.57 -4.76 4.62
C LEU A 142 20.64 -3.96 3.86
N PRO A 143 21.50 -4.62 3.05
CA PRO A 143 22.47 -3.91 2.24
C PRO A 143 21.77 -2.83 1.39
N TYR A 144 22.35 -1.63 1.37
CA TYR A 144 21.76 -0.43 0.75
C TYR A 144 21.21 -0.67 -0.66
N ASN A 145 21.90 -1.49 -1.45
CA ASN A 145 21.51 -1.88 -2.82
C ASN A 145 20.15 -2.60 -2.90
N MET A 146 19.83 -3.43 -1.90
CA MET A 146 18.58 -4.19 -1.88
C MET A 146 17.38 -3.29 -1.52
N MET A 147 17.62 -2.28 -0.68
CA MET A 147 16.59 -1.35 -0.20
C MET A 147 16.18 -0.30 -1.25
N GLU A 148 17.13 0.21 -2.05
CA GLU A 148 16.79 1.15 -3.13
C GLU A 148 15.85 0.52 -4.16
N HIS A 149 16.09 -0.74 -4.53
CA HIS A 149 15.29 -1.41 -5.55
C HIS A 149 13.94 -1.93 -5.04
N LEU A 150 13.84 -2.43 -3.81
CA LEU A 150 12.57 -2.96 -3.28
C LEU A 150 11.62 -1.90 -2.72
N VAL A 151 12.15 -0.80 -2.18
CA VAL A 151 11.37 0.08 -1.28
C VAL A 151 11.25 1.50 -1.80
N ILE A 152 12.28 2.02 -2.48
CA ILE A 152 12.34 3.43 -2.92
C ILE A 152 11.74 3.63 -4.32
N SER A 153 11.87 2.64 -5.22
CA SER A 153 11.29 2.71 -6.57
C SER A 153 9.77 2.94 -6.57
N THR A 154 9.06 2.48 -5.54
CA THR A 154 7.59 2.48 -5.53
C THR A 154 6.96 3.85 -5.25
N PHE A 155 7.72 4.87 -4.82
CA PHE A 155 7.14 6.16 -4.42
C PHE A 155 7.90 7.45 -4.81
N ILE A 156 9.09 7.37 -5.42
CA ILE A 156 9.94 8.57 -5.68
C ILE A 156 10.19 8.85 -7.18
N TYR A 157 9.41 8.27 -8.10
CA TYR A 157 9.40 8.73 -9.50
C TYR A 157 8.00 9.12 -9.98
#